data_AF-A0A538R0T4-F1
#
_entry.id   AF-A0A538R0T4-F1
#
_cell.length_a   1.000
_cell.length_b   1.000
_cell.length_c   1.000
_cell.angle_alpha   90.00
_cell.angle_beta   90.00
_cell.angle_gamma   90.00
#
_symmetry.space_group_name_H-M   'P 1'
#
loop_
_entity.id
_entity.type
_entity.pdbx_description
1 polymer ?
#
loop_
_entity_poly.entity_id
_entity_poly.type
_entity_poly.pdbx_seq_one_letter_code
_entity_poly.pdbx_strand_id
1 'polypeptide(L)'
;MEPIRPGRGATTVRSHTMRSRLILVAVLLAVATTAWAAEQFLVEDWSSQPVGSKGVANGWNAQNWGSPKYDFTIVNDEGHKALRMGGDACKKATDDEAAQVYVAWPRFPEQVRSRIIGYIWDTSEPVGKICKSEKTGTVTYVVVRSGSAELGKWLTEHRNVAEDFKKVYQDDPDSPAAISIAIDSNDTNSTAESFIGPILFKKP
;
A
#
# COMPACT_ATOMS: atom_id res chain seq x y z
N MET A 1 -29.52 -19.67 -15.96
CA MET A 1 -28.06 -19.85 -15.81
C MET A 1 -27.52 -18.52 -15.33
N GLU A 2 -27.04 -18.45 -14.09
CA GLU A 2 -26.60 -17.19 -13.47
C GLU A 2 -25.13 -16.90 -13.84
N PRO A 3 -24.75 -15.66 -14.20
CA PRO A 3 -23.37 -15.36 -14.57
C PRO A 3 -22.46 -15.41 -13.33
N ILE A 4 -21.57 -16.40 -13.30
CA ILE A 4 -20.52 -16.53 -12.28
C ILE A 4 -19.65 -15.27 -12.37
N ARG A 5 -19.66 -14.46 -11.31
CA ARG A 5 -18.79 -13.29 -11.21
C ARG A 5 -17.36 -13.76 -10.89
N PRO A 6 -16.33 -13.28 -11.60
CA PRO A 6 -14.94 -13.62 -11.26
C PRO A 6 -14.58 -13.10 -9.86
N GLY A 7 -13.63 -13.79 -9.22
CA GLY A 7 -12.93 -13.25 -8.07
C GLY A 7 -12.19 -11.98 -8.45
N ARG A 8 -12.02 -11.07 -7.49
CA ARG A 8 -11.24 -9.82 -7.67
C ARG A 8 -10.05 -9.83 -6.70
N GLY A 9 -9.03 -9.01 -6.98
CA GLY A 9 -7.83 -8.89 -6.15
C GLY A 9 -8.14 -8.64 -4.69
N ALA A 10 -7.17 -9.03 -3.84
CA ALA A 10 -7.34 -9.01 -2.40
C ALA A 10 -6.77 -7.71 -1.82
N THR A 11 -7.65 -6.85 -1.31
CA THR A 11 -7.27 -5.57 -0.70
C THR A 11 -7.44 -5.63 0.82
N THR A 12 -6.41 -5.27 1.59
CA THR A 12 -6.53 -5.06 3.06
C THR A 12 -6.17 -3.65 3.45
N VAL A 13 -6.86 -3.10 4.46
CA VAL A 13 -6.78 -1.69 4.84
C VAL A 13 -6.42 -1.56 6.33
N ARG A 14 -5.37 -0.79 6.63
CA ARG A 14 -4.97 -0.41 7.98
C ARG A 14 -5.14 1.10 8.16
N SER A 15 -6.18 1.46 8.89
CA SER A 15 -6.51 2.85 9.23
C SER A 15 -5.73 3.31 10.47
N HIS A 16 -5.22 4.53 10.43
CA HIS A 16 -4.47 5.13 11.54
C HIS A 16 -4.93 6.56 11.80
N THR A 17 -5.37 6.85 13.03
CA THR A 17 -5.55 8.23 13.48
C THR A 17 -4.20 8.81 13.87
N MET A 18 -3.66 9.74 13.08
CA MET A 18 -2.40 10.42 13.37
C MET A 18 -2.56 11.37 14.58
N ARG A 19 -2.43 10.84 15.80
CA ARG A 19 -2.55 11.60 17.05
C ARG A 19 -1.32 12.46 17.29
N SER A 20 -1.38 13.74 16.90
CA SER A 20 -0.38 14.75 17.28
C SER A 20 -0.17 14.78 18.80
N ARG A 21 1.02 14.42 19.26
CA ARG A 21 1.42 14.53 20.67
C ARG A 21 1.85 15.97 20.96
N LEU A 22 0.94 16.76 21.52
CA LEU A 22 1.30 18.04 22.17
C LEU A 22 2.12 17.76 23.43
N ILE A 23 3.46 17.78 23.29
CA ILE A 23 4.38 17.67 24.43
C ILE A 23 4.61 19.08 24.99
N LEU A 24 4.02 19.36 26.15
CA LEU A 24 4.21 20.63 26.86
C LEU A 24 5.57 20.62 27.60
N VAL A 25 6.65 20.93 26.90
CA VAL A 25 8.00 20.97 27.49
C VAL A 25 8.18 22.23 28.35
N ALA A 26 8.11 22.08 29.68
CA ALA A 26 8.59 23.09 30.60
C ALA A 26 10.13 23.17 30.51
N VAL A 27 10.66 24.36 30.22
CA VAL A 27 12.10 24.54 29.93
C VAL A 27 12.92 24.64 31.22
N LEU A 28 13.86 23.72 31.39
CA LEU A 28 15.06 23.90 32.20
C LEU A 28 16.29 23.67 31.30
N LEU A 29 17.26 24.57 31.36
CA LEU A 29 18.38 24.57 30.42
C LEU A 29 19.38 23.45 30.72
N ALA A 30 19.47 22.48 29.80
CA ALA A 30 20.66 21.67 29.57
C ALA A 30 20.84 21.53 28.06
N VAL A 31 21.85 22.18 27.48
CA VAL A 31 22.13 22.11 26.03
C VAL A 31 22.89 20.83 25.71
N ALA A 32 22.20 19.69 25.82
CA ALA A 32 22.56 18.50 25.08
C ALA A 32 22.00 18.66 23.66
N THR A 33 22.82 18.50 22.63
CA THR A 33 22.37 18.48 21.23
C THR A 33 21.64 17.17 20.96
N THR A 34 20.38 17.10 21.36
CA THR A 34 19.49 16.00 20.97
C THR A 34 19.32 16.05 19.46
N ALA A 35 19.96 15.11 18.77
CA ALA A 35 19.62 14.83 17.39
C ALA A 35 18.13 14.48 17.36
N TRP A 36 17.32 15.29 16.68
CA TRP A 36 15.89 15.03 16.54
C TRP A 36 15.77 13.75 15.73
N ALA A 37 15.46 12.64 16.40
CA ALA A 37 15.10 11.41 15.72
C ALA A 37 13.87 11.71 14.87
N ALA A 38 14.07 11.86 13.55
CA ALA A 38 13.03 12.25 12.61
C ALA A 38 11.80 11.38 12.86
N GLU A 39 10.65 12.01 13.15
CA GLU A 39 9.52 11.31 13.77
C GLU A 39 8.95 10.27 12.78
N GLN A 40 9.36 9.02 12.95
CA GLN A 40 8.97 7.91 12.09
C GLN A 40 7.65 7.33 12.61
N PHE A 41 6.62 7.38 11.79
CA PHE A 41 5.36 6.72 12.06
C PHE A 41 5.39 5.33 11.40
N LEU A 42 5.73 4.32 12.19
CA LEU A 42 5.70 2.92 11.76
C LEU A 42 4.24 2.51 11.48
N VAL A 43 3.95 2.15 10.24
CA VAL A 43 2.65 1.60 9.84
C VAL A 43 2.62 0.11 10.13
N GLU A 44 3.67 -0.62 9.73
CA GLU A 44 3.79 -2.08 9.88
C GLU A 44 5.27 -2.50 9.83
N ASP A 45 5.67 -3.51 10.61
CA ASP A 45 6.99 -4.14 10.54
C ASP A 45 6.94 -5.67 10.38
N TRP A 46 5.75 -6.27 10.44
CA TRP A 46 5.49 -7.71 10.50
C TRP A 46 6.13 -8.44 11.70
N SER A 47 6.92 -7.76 12.53
CA SER A 47 7.68 -8.33 13.66
C SER A 47 6.73 -8.87 14.73
N SER A 48 5.64 -8.14 14.96
CA SER A 48 4.54 -8.49 15.86
C SER A 48 3.64 -9.63 15.37
N GLN A 49 3.70 -10.00 14.08
CA GLN A 49 2.87 -11.06 13.51
C GLN A 49 3.60 -12.43 13.60
N PRO A 50 2.93 -13.54 13.96
CA PRO A 50 3.56 -14.87 13.95
C PRO A 50 3.87 -15.36 12.53
N VAL A 51 5.02 -16.01 12.35
CA VAL A 51 5.36 -16.67 11.07
C VAL A 51 4.43 -17.86 10.85
N GLY A 52 3.92 -18.03 9.63
CA GLY A 52 2.92 -19.03 9.28
C GLY A 52 1.47 -18.59 9.50
N SER A 53 1.22 -17.42 10.10
CA SER A 53 -0.13 -16.83 10.13
C SER A 53 -0.64 -16.56 8.72
N LYS A 54 -1.89 -16.92 8.45
CA LYS A 54 -2.54 -16.80 7.13
C LYS A 54 -3.75 -15.87 7.15
N GLY A 55 -4.05 -15.27 6.00
CA GLY A 55 -5.18 -14.37 5.81
C GLY A 55 -4.87 -12.93 6.24
N VAL A 56 -5.91 -12.18 6.58
CA VAL A 56 -5.78 -10.77 6.98
C VAL A 56 -5.01 -10.66 8.30
N ALA A 57 -3.87 -9.97 8.29
CA ALA A 57 -3.00 -9.80 9.45
C ALA A 57 -3.64 -8.98 10.58
N ASN A 58 -3.19 -9.17 11.82
CA ASN A 58 -3.77 -8.49 12.98
C ASN A 58 -3.65 -6.96 12.85
N GLY A 59 -4.73 -6.23 13.08
CA GLY A 59 -4.81 -4.78 12.92
C GLY A 59 -5.11 -4.29 11.50
N TRP A 60 -5.20 -5.20 10.51
CA TRP A 60 -5.68 -4.90 9.16
C TRP A 60 -7.16 -5.31 9.02
N ASN A 61 -7.89 -4.63 8.13
CA ASN A 61 -9.28 -4.90 7.82
C ASN A 61 -9.40 -5.52 6.43
N ALA A 62 -10.33 -6.46 6.27
CA ALA A 62 -10.70 -7.03 4.98
C ALA A 62 -11.53 -6.04 4.14
N GLN A 63 -11.26 -5.97 2.84
CA GLN A 63 -12.24 -5.53 1.84
C GLN A 63 -13.53 -6.35 1.97
N ASN A 64 -14.65 -5.67 2.10
CA ASN A 64 -15.96 -6.24 2.44
C ASN A 64 -16.92 -6.37 1.23
N TRP A 65 -16.40 -6.20 0.01
CA TRP A 65 -17.18 -6.27 -1.24
C TRP A 65 -16.48 -7.14 -2.28
N GLY A 66 -17.27 -7.73 -3.19
CA GLY A 66 -16.76 -8.68 -4.17
C GLY A 66 -16.56 -10.08 -3.59
N SER A 67 -15.48 -10.75 -3.98
CA SER A 67 -15.13 -12.09 -3.49
C SER A 67 -13.60 -12.26 -3.42
N PRO A 68 -12.90 -11.43 -2.61
CA PRO A 68 -11.44 -11.39 -2.53
C PRO A 68 -10.83 -12.69 -1.99
N LYS A 69 -9.57 -12.94 -2.34
CA LYS A 69 -8.80 -14.13 -1.97
C LYS A 69 -7.57 -13.77 -1.15
N TYR A 70 -7.72 -13.73 0.17
CA TYR A 70 -6.63 -13.43 1.10
C TYR A 70 -5.65 -14.61 1.26
N ASP A 71 -5.00 -15.09 0.19
CA ASP A 71 -3.83 -15.99 0.31
C ASP A 71 -2.58 -15.17 0.67
N PHE A 72 -2.67 -14.57 1.86
CA PHE A 72 -1.59 -13.84 2.50
C PHE A 72 -0.99 -14.75 3.56
N THR A 73 0.33 -14.80 3.65
CA THR A 73 1.05 -15.56 4.68
C THR A 73 2.19 -14.72 5.22
N ILE A 74 2.31 -14.63 6.55
CA ILE A 74 3.49 -14.05 7.20
C ILE A 74 4.64 -15.06 7.09
N VAL A 75 5.74 -14.67 6.43
CA VAL A 75 6.90 -15.53 6.17
C VAL A 75 8.17 -14.97 6.81
N ASN A 76 9.21 -15.78 6.83
CA ASN A 76 10.59 -15.33 6.98
C ASN A 76 11.31 -15.64 5.67
N ASP A 77 11.72 -14.59 4.96
CA ASP A 77 12.31 -14.63 3.62
C ASP A 77 13.74 -14.06 3.67
N GLU A 78 14.73 -14.93 3.48
CA GLU A 78 16.17 -14.66 3.65
C GLU A 78 16.56 -13.94 4.97
N GLY A 79 15.76 -14.07 6.03
CA GLY A 79 15.95 -13.42 7.32
C GLY A 79 15.00 -12.24 7.59
N HIS A 80 14.28 -11.76 6.58
CA HIS A 80 13.29 -10.70 6.68
C HIS A 80 11.91 -11.26 7.04
N LYS A 81 11.25 -10.70 8.05
CA LYS A 81 9.80 -10.91 8.21
C LYS A 81 9.05 -10.10 7.16
N ALA A 82 8.21 -10.77 6.38
CA ALA A 82 7.47 -10.18 5.27
C ALA A 82 6.03 -10.72 5.20
N LEU A 83 5.13 -9.94 4.62
CA LEU A 83 3.85 -10.45 4.14
C LEU A 83 4.04 -10.98 2.70
N ARG A 84 4.00 -12.30 2.53
CA ARG A 84 3.89 -12.94 1.21
C ARG A 84 2.43 -12.89 0.76
N MET A 85 2.19 -12.43 -0.46
CA MET A 85 0.88 -12.28 -1.08
C MET A 85 0.87 -13.09 -2.38
N GLY A 86 -0.06 -14.04 -2.52
CA GLY A 86 -0.17 -14.91 -3.71
C GLY A 86 -1.51 -14.77 -4.45
N GLY A 87 -1.47 -14.99 -5.76
CA GLY A 87 -2.66 -15.09 -6.62
C GLY A 87 -2.48 -16.10 -7.77
N ASP A 88 -3.58 -16.76 -8.14
CA ASP A 88 -3.72 -17.64 -9.33
C ASP A 88 -5.00 -17.27 -10.09
N ALA A 89 -4.96 -17.39 -11.42
CA ALA A 89 -5.72 -16.52 -12.30
C ALA A 89 -5.89 -17.02 -13.76
N CYS A 90 -6.05 -18.31 -14.06
CA CYS A 90 -5.76 -18.85 -15.41
C CYS A 90 -6.71 -18.53 -16.63
N LYS A 91 -6.74 -17.26 -17.07
CA LYS A 91 -7.12 -16.62 -18.38
C LYS A 91 -8.61 -16.24 -18.57
N LYS A 92 -8.97 -14.99 -19.01
CA LYS A 92 -8.27 -13.75 -19.48
C LYS A 92 -9.22 -12.51 -19.23
N ALA A 93 -8.96 -11.19 -19.41
CA ALA A 93 -7.92 -10.28 -19.96
C ALA A 93 -8.21 -8.82 -19.44
N THR A 94 -7.31 -7.84 -19.17
CA THR A 94 -5.83 -7.75 -18.96
C THR A 94 -5.45 -6.50 -18.11
N ASP A 95 -5.22 -6.63 -16.78
CA ASP A 95 -4.80 -5.56 -15.82
C ASP A 95 -4.38 -6.14 -14.44
N ASP A 96 -3.08 -6.41 -14.19
CA ASP A 96 -2.57 -7.09 -12.98
C ASP A 96 -1.29 -6.38 -12.47
N GLU A 97 -1.29 -5.85 -11.24
CA GLU A 97 -0.09 -5.33 -10.58
C GLU A 97 0.32 -6.23 -9.39
N ALA A 98 1.53 -6.80 -9.48
CA ALA A 98 2.03 -7.81 -8.53
C ALA A 98 2.18 -7.31 -7.09
N ALA A 99 2.38 -6.00 -6.89
CA ALA A 99 2.37 -5.35 -5.59
C ALA A 99 1.81 -3.93 -5.71
N GLN A 100 0.92 -3.55 -4.81
CA GLN A 100 0.31 -2.23 -4.76
C GLN A 100 0.30 -1.71 -3.32
N VAL A 101 0.76 -0.47 -3.13
CA VAL A 101 0.64 0.24 -1.85
C VAL A 101 -0.14 1.53 -2.08
N TYR A 102 -1.33 1.60 -1.47
CA TYR A 102 -2.24 2.72 -1.56
C TYR A 102 -2.16 3.62 -0.33
N VAL A 103 -2.13 4.94 -0.56
CA VAL A 103 -2.32 5.97 0.46
C VAL A 103 -3.67 6.65 0.22
N ALA A 104 -4.53 6.68 1.25
CA ALA A 104 -5.91 7.14 1.12
C ALA A 104 -6.25 8.34 2.01
N TRP A 105 -6.98 9.28 1.40
CA TRP A 105 -7.61 10.44 2.01
C TRP A 105 -9.14 10.34 1.80
N PRO A 106 -9.88 9.69 2.73
CA PRO A 106 -11.34 9.60 2.66
C PRO A 106 -11.99 10.99 2.72
N ARG A 107 -12.95 11.26 1.83
CA ARG A 107 -13.69 12.53 1.79
C ARG A 107 -15.16 12.25 1.48
N PHE A 108 -16.08 12.68 2.34
CA PHE A 108 -17.50 12.34 2.21
C PHE A 108 -18.19 13.00 0.99
N PRO A 109 -19.02 12.28 0.19
CA PRO A 109 -19.26 10.83 0.23
C PRO A 109 -18.06 10.03 -0.31
N GLU A 110 -17.58 9.07 0.48
CA GLU A 110 -16.26 8.47 0.31
C GLU A 110 -16.09 7.73 -1.02
N GLN A 111 -17.15 7.10 -1.53
CA GLN A 111 -17.13 6.30 -2.75
C GLN A 111 -16.85 7.14 -4.01
N VAL A 112 -17.02 8.46 -3.95
CA VAL A 112 -16.94 9.37 -5.11
C VAL A 112 -16.07 10.61 -4.90
N ARG A 113 -15.71 10.97 -3.66
CA ARG A 113 -14.88 12.16 -3.36
C ARG A 113 -13.54 11.85 -2.69
N SER A 114 -13.31 10.62 -2.22
CA SER A 114 -12.00 10.23 -1.67
C SER A 114 -10.91 10.35 -2.71
N ARG A 115 -9.70 10.67 -2.25
CA ARG A 115 -8.49 10.69 -3.07
C ARG A 115 -7.58 9.56 -2.62
N ILE A 116 -7.10 8.76 -3.57
CA ILE A 116 -6.27 7.60 -3.29
C ILE A 116 -5.13 7.57 -4.32
N ILE A 117 -3.89 7.51 -3.83
CA ILE A 117 -2.70 7.33 -4.68
C ILE A 117 -2.21 5.89 -4.51
N GLY A 118 -2.16 5.14 -5.61
CA GLY A 118 -1.58 3.80 -5.66
C GLY A 118 -0.16 3.85 -6.21
N TYR A 119 0.82 3.39 -5.42
CA TYR A 119 2.18 3.16 -5.90
C TYR A 119 2.29 1.71 -6.36
N ILE A 120 2.63 1.51 -7.65
CA ILE A 120 2.55 0.21 -8.33
C ILE A 120 3.84 -0.17 -9.03
N TRP A 121 4.08 -1.49 -9.12
CA TRP A 121 5.04 -2.08 -10.04
C TRP A 121 4.28 -2.54 -11.30
N ASP A 122 4.46 -1.83 -12.40
CA ASP A 122 3.79 -2.10 -13.68
C ASP A 122 4.57 -3.14 -14.52
N THR A 123 3.93 -3.79 -15.48
CA THR A 123 4.57 -4.76 -16.38
C THR A 123 5.17 -4.13 -17.64
N SER A 124 4.74 -2.91 -18.02
CA SER A 124 4.99 -2.31 -19.33
C SER A 124 5.11 -0.79 -19.34
N GLU A 125 4.42 -0.08 -18.44
CA GLU A 125 4.41 1.39 -18.40
C GLU A 125 5.70 1.96 -17.78
N PRO A 126 6.21 3.11 -18.25
CA PRO A 126 7.49 3.64 -17.78
C PRO A 126 7.40 4.15 -16.33
N VAL A 127 8.47 3.95 -15.57
CA VAL A 127 8.64 4.51 -14.22
C VAL A 127 8.45 6.02 -14.24
N GLY A 128 7.63 6.53 -13.31
CA GLY A 128 7.23 7.93 -13.24
C GLY A 128 5.95 8.26 -14.01
N LYS A 129 5.34 7.32 -14.75
CA LYS A 129 4.00 7.53 -15.31
C LYS A 129 2.97 7.75 -14.18
N ILE A 130 2.06 8.70 -14.42
CA ILE A 130 0.89 8.96 -13.59
C ILE A 130 -0.35 8.77 -14.47
N CYS A 131 -1.30 7.94 -14.03
CA CYS A 131 -2.55 7.65 -14.74
C CYS A 131 -3.72 7.49 -13.75
N LYS A 132 -4.94 7.84 -14.17
CA LYS A 132 -6.14 7.58 -13.37
C LYS A 132 -6.62 6.15 -13.60
N SER A 133 -7.20 5.54 -12.57
CA SER A 133 -7.81 4.22 -12.73
C SER A 133 -9.05 4.29 -13.59
N GLU A 134 -9.14 3.46 -14.63
CA GLU A 134 -10.36 3.30 -15.42
C GLU A 134 -11.44 2.53 -14.65
N LYS A 135 -11.03 1.72 -13.65
CA LYS A 135 -11.90 0.99 -12.72
C LYS A 135 -12.60 1.93 -11.70
N THR A 136 -11.98 3.06 -11.31
CA THR A 136 -12.59 4.04 -10.37
C THR A 136 -11.97 5.46 -10.40
N GLY A 137 -12.82 6.49 -10.44
CA GLY A 137 -12.40 7.90 -10.47
C GLY A 137 -11.74 8.44 -9.18
N THR A 138 -11.72 7.67 -8.09
CA THR A 138 -11.08 8.04 -6.81
C THR A 138 -9.58 7.69 -6.76
N VAL A 139 -9.11 6.80 -7.63
CA VAL A 139 -7.73 6.28 -7.64
C VAL A 139 -6.90 6.94 -8.74
N THR A 140 -5.65 7.27 -8.42
CA THR A 140 -4.62 7.61 -9.40
C THR A 140 -3.35 6.81 -9.09
N TYR A 141 -2.80 6.16 -10.09
CA TYR A 141 -1.59 5.37 -9.99
C TYR A 141 -0.34 6.21 -10.26
N VAL A 142 0.75 5.83 -9.60
CA VAL A 142 2.11 6.31 -9.83
C VAL A 142 2.99 5.07 -10.02
N VAL A 143 3.50 4.88 -11.23
CA VAL A 143 4.39 3.74 -11.55
C VAL A 143 5.75 3.99 -10.91
N VAL A 144 6.12 3.17 -9.91
CA VAL A 144 7.41 3.28 -9.20
C VAL A 144 8.45 2.28 -9.70
N ARG A 145 8.01 1.13 -10.23
CA ARG A 145 8.85 0.12 -10.91
C ARG A 145 8.15 -0.37 -12.17
N SER A 146 8.92 -0.91 -13.11
CA SER A 146 8.41 -1.36 -14.41
C SER A 146 9.16 -2.61 -14.90
N GLY A 147 8.42 -3.57 -15.43
CA GLY A 147 8.96 -4.74 -16.11
C GLY A 147 9.68 -5.73 -15.20
N SER A 148 10.40 -6.68 -15.81
CA SER A 148 10.92 -7.88 -15.14
C SER A 148 12.38 -7.80 -14.65
N ALA A 149 13.11 -6.72 -14.97
CA ALA A 149 14.57 -6.63 -14.77
C ALA A 149 15.03 -6.64 -13.29
N GLU A 150 14.11 -6.44 -12.35
CA GLU A 150 14.38 -6.41 -10.91
C GLU A 150 13.57 -7.42 -10.09
N LEU A 151 12.87 -8.35 -10.73
CA LEU A 151 12.19 -9.46 -10.04
C LEU A 151 13.19 -10.33 -9.27
N GLY A 152 12.73 -10.92 -8.16
CA GLY A 152 13.57 -11.74 -7.26
C GLY A 152 14.60 -10.94 -6.46
N LYS A 153 14.41 -9.63 -6.30
CA LYS A 153 15.29 -8.75 -5.49
C LYS A 153 14.48 -8.08 -4.39
N TRP A 154 15.09 -7.96 -3.20
CA TRP A 154 14.55 -7.10 -2.15
C TRP A 154 14.83 -5.63 -2.47
N LEU A 155 13.79 -4.84 -2.71
CA LEU A 155 13.89 -3.42 -3.07
C LEU A 155 13.24 -2.54 -2.00
N THR A 156 13.79 -1.33 -1.80
CA THR A 156 13.22 -0.31 -0.90
C THR A 156 12.73 0.87 -1.72
N GLU A 157 11.42 1.14 -1.67
CA GLU A 157 10.82 2.31 -2.29
C GLU A 157 10.70 3.48 -1.32
N HIS A 158 10.92 4.70 -1.83
CA HIS A 158 10.80 5.93 -1.06
C HIS A 158 10.15 7.02 -1.93
N ARG A 159 9.02 7.57 -1.49
CA ARG A 159 8.23 8.58 -2.21
C ARG A 159 7.92 9.77 -1.33
N ASN A 160 8.01 10.98 -1.89
CA ASN A 160 7.47 12.17 -1.26
C ASN A 160 5.95 12.23 -1.49
N VAL A 161 5.20 11.48 -0.67
CA VAL A 161 3.75 11.29 -0.82
C VAL A 161 2.97 12.62 -0.82
N ALA A 162 3.47 13.64 -0.11
CA ALA A 162 2.83 14.96 -0.09
C ALA A 162 3.04 15.74 -1.40
N GLU A 163 4.21 15.62 -2.01
CA GLU A 163 4.53 16.23 -3.30
C GLU A 163 3.83 15.51 -4.46
N ASP A 164 3.74 14.17 -4.40
CA ASP A 164 2.99 13.39 -5.37
C ASP A 164 1.47 13.69 -5.30
N PHE A 165 0.92 13.95 -4.10
CA PHE A 165 -0.46 14.47 -3.97
C PHE A 165 -0.66 15.84 -4.61
N LYS A 166 0.28 16.79 -4.41
CA LYS A 166 0.24 18.11 -5.07
C LYS A 166 0.29 17.97 -6.60
N LYS A 167 1.12 17.09 -7.15
CA LYS A 167 1.20 16.80 -8.59
C LYS A 167 -0.10 16.21 -9.15
N VAL A 168 -0.69 15.25 -8.44
CA VAL A 168 -1.89 14.52 -8.89
C VAL A 168 -3.17 15.36 -8.77
N TYR A 169 -3.33 16.12 -7.70
CA TYR A 169 -4.60 16.78 -7.36
C TYR A 169 -4.56 18.32 -7.40
N GLN A 170 -3.40 18.94 -7.64
CA GLN A 170 -3.21 20.40 -7.68
C GLN A 170 -3.70 21.11 -6.41
N ASP A 171 -3.52 20.44 -5.26
CA ASP A 171 -4.13 20.77 -3.97
C ASP A 171 -3.21 20.28 -2.84
N ASP A 172 -3.37 20.80 -1.62
CA ASP A 172 -2.57 20.42 -0.47
C ASP A 172 -3.13 19.16 0.24
N PRO A 173 -2.28 18.21 0.67
CA PRO A 173 -2.71 17.02 1.39
C PRO A 173 -2.96 17.31 2.87
N ASP A 174 -4.11 16.87 3.37
CA ASP A 174 -4.31 16.55 4.79
C ASP A 174 -3.42 15.36 5.20
N SER A 175 -3.39 14.99 6.48
CA SER A 175 -2.83 13.68 6.87
C SER A 175 -3.64 12.53 6.26
N PRO A 176 -3.02 11.52 5.63
CA PRO A 176 -3.74 10.35 5.14
C PRO A 176 -4.30 9.53 6.32
N ALA A 177 -5.49 8.97 6.14
CA ALA A 177 -6.21 8.26 7.22
C ALA A 177 -6.02 6.73 7.17
N ALA A 178 -5.63 6.18 6.02
CA ALA A 178 -5.42 4.76 5.85
C ALA A 178 -4.32 4.44 4.83
N ILE A 179 -3.65 3.31 5.07
CA ILE A 179 -2.82 2.60 4.11
C ILE A 179 -3.54 1.33 3.71
N SER A 180 -3.44 0.97 2.44
CA SER A 180 -3.93 -0.31 1.95
C SER A 180 -2.86 -1.00 1.12
N ILE A 181 -2.80 -2.31 1.23
CA ILE A 181 -1.93 -3.17 0.41
C ILE A 181 -2.83 -4.11 -0.39
N ALA A 182 -2.46 -4.32 -1.64
CA ALA A 182 -3.19 -5.19 -2.54
C ALA A 182 -2.25 -5.89 -3.53
N ILE A 183 -2.75 -7.01 -4.03
CA ILE A 183 -2.32 -7.64 -5.28
C ILE A 183 -3.60 -7.76 -6.11
N ASP A 184 -3.59 -7.22 -7.33
CA ASP A 184 -4.66 -7.49 -8.31
C ASP A 184 -4.05 -8.42 -9.36
N SER A 185 -4.75 -9.52 -9.59
CA SER A 185 -4.31 -10.63 -10.43
C SER A 185 -5.54 -11.28 -11.08
N ASN A 186 -6.54 -10.47 -11.41
CA ASN A 186 -7.85 -10.92 -11.90
C ASN A 186 -7.99 -10.76 -13.42
N ASP A 187 -7.15 -9.95 -14.07
CA ASP A 187 -7.37 -9.48 -15.43
C ASP A 187 -6.25 -9.89 -16.42
N THR A 188 -4.92 -9.75 -16.20
CA THR A 188 -3.91 -10.35 -17.15
C THR A 188 -3.82 -11.86 -17.03
N ASN A 189 -4.29 -12.35 -15.89
CA ASN A 189 -4.55 -13.74 -15.64
C ASN A 189 -3.26 -14.59 -15.59
N SER A 190 -2.20 -14.02 -14.99
CA SER A 190 -0.99 -14.73 -14.57
C SER A 190 -1.00 -14.97 -13.06
N THR A 191 -0.29 -15.97 -12.58
CA THR A 191 0.06 -16.03 -11.15
C THR A 191 0.91 -14.81 -10.79
N ALA A 192 0.54 -14.14 -9.71
CA ALA A 192 1.31 -13.03 -9.18
C ALA A 192 1.74 -13.36 -7.73
N GLU A 193 2.96 -12.98 -7.39
CA GLU A 193 3.50 -13.12 -6.04
C GLU A 193 4.30 -11.87 -5.69
N SER A 194 4.12 -11.37 -4.47
CA SER A 194 4.97 -10.33 -3.91
C SER A 194 5.18 -10.51 -2.41
N PHE A 195 6.23 -9.88 -1.91
CA PHE A 195 6.62 -9.88 -0.52
C PHE A 195 6.75 -8.43 -0.08
N ILE A 196 5.96 -8.02 0.91
CA ILE A 196 5.98 -6.64 1.43
C ILE A 196 6.78 -6.61 2.74
N GLY A 197 7.79 -5.75 2.79
CA GLY A 197 8.61 -5.45 3.97
C GLY A 197 7.97 -4.41 4.91
N PRO A 198 8.73 -3.86 5.87
CA PRO A 198 8.24 -2.82 6.77
C PRO A 198 7.77 -1.55 6.04
N ILE A 199 6.63 -1.01 6.46
CA ILE A 199 6.03 0.22 5.94
C ILE A 199 6.06 1.28 7.03
N LEU A 200 6.57 2.48 6.71
CA LEU A 200 6.64 3.60 7.63
C LEU A 200 6.55 4.93 6.88
N PHE A 201 6.03 5.96 7.56
CA PHE A 201 6.22 7.35 7.16
C PHE A 201 7.36 7.97 7.96
N LYS A 202 8.04 8.95 7.36
CA LYS A 202 8.92 9.89 8.06
C LYS A 202 8.47 11.31 7.73
N LYS A 203 8.76 12.24 8.63
CA LYS A 203 8.79 13.67 8.26
C LYS A 203 9.98 13.91 7.30
N PRO A 204 9.87 14.85 6.34
CA PRO A 204 10.99 15.34 5.56
C PRO A 204 12.12 15.89 6.44
#